data_AF-A0A0H5CLK9-F1
#
_entry.id   AF-A0A0H5CLK9-F1
#
_cell.length_a   1.000
_cell.length_b   1.000
_cell.length_c   1.000
_cell.angle_alpha   90.00
_cell.angle_beta   90.00
_cell.angle_gamma   90.00
#
_symmetry.space_group_name_H-M   'P 1'
#
loop_
_entity.id
_entity.type
_entity.pdbx_description
1 polymer ?
#
loop_
_entity_poly.entity_id
_entity_poly.type
_entity_poly.pdbx_seq_one_letter_code
_entity_poly.pdbx_strand_id
1 'polypeptide(L)' 'MADAQIAAICRRHNVRLATRNTEDFVDTGVRVLNPWDIESQSP' A
#
# COMPACT_ATOMS: atom_id res chain seq x y z
N MET A 1 -15.43 -1.74 2.68
CA MET A 1 -15.24 -2.35 4.03
C MET A 1 -13.90 -3.08 4.12
N ALA A 2 -13.56 -3.95 3.17
CA ALA A 2 -12.29 -4.67 3.16
C ALA A 2 -11.06 -3.73 3.16
N ASP A 3 -11.04 -2.70 2.31
CA ASP A 3 -9.87 -1.80 2.19
C ASP A 3 -9.57 -1.04 3.48
N ALA A 4 -10.61 -0.57 4.18
CA ALA A 4 -10.45 0.08 5.48
C ALA A 4 -9.83 -0.86 6.53
N GLN A 5 -10.21 -2.14 6.52
CA GLN A 5 -9.63 -3.15 7.42
C GLN A 5 -8.17 -3.45 7.07
N ILE A 6 -7.87 -3.62 5.78
CA ILE A 6 -6.50 -3.81 5.29
C ILE A 6 -5.62 -2.64 5.71
N ALA A 7 -6.07 -1.39 5.47
CA ALA A 7 -5.35 -0.19 5.86
C ALA A 7 -5.12 -0.10 7.38
N ALA A 8 -6.15 -0.41 8.19
CA ALA A 8 -6.04 -0.41 9.65
C ALA A 8 -5.02 -1.43 10.16
N ILE A 9 -5.00 -2.64 9.59
CA ILE A 9 -4.02 -3.69 9.92
C ILE A 9 -2.61 -3.22 9.57
N CYS A 10 -2.40 -2.74 8.34
CA CYS A 10 -1.08 -2.27 7.91
C CYS A 10 -0.57 -1.11 8.77
N ARG A 11 -1.43 -0.15 9.13
CA ARG A 11 -1.11 0.95 10.05
C ARG A 11 -0.77 0.46 11.45
N ARG A 12 -1.53 -0.49 11.99
CA ARG A 12 -1.30 -1.06 13.33
C ARG A 12 0.08 -1.71 13.44
N HIS A 13 0.54 -2.34 12.36
CA HIS A 13 1.85 -3.02 12.32
C HIS A 13 2.97 -2.18 11.72
N ASN A 14 2.71 -0.93 11.33
CA ASN A 14 3.67 -0.04 10.66
C ASN A 14 4.31 -0.65 9.39
N VAL A 15 3.57 -1.48 8.66
CA VAL A 15 4.02 -2.13 7.42
C VAL A 15 3.55 -1.38 6.17
N ARG A 16 4.17 -1.66 5.02
CA ARG A 16 3.73 -1.15 3.71
C ARG A 16 2.66 -2.08 3.12
N LEU A 17 1.65 -1.51 2.47
CA LEU A 17 0.66 -2.24 1.68
C LEU A 17 1.16 -2.36 0.24
N ALA A 18 1.29 -3.59 -0.25
CA ALA A 18 1.60 -3.89 -1.64
C ALA A 18 0.29 -4.16 -2.40
N THR A 19 -0.09 -3.27 -3.33
CA THR A 19 -1.32 -3.41 -4.14
C THR A 19 -1.19 -2.65 -5.46
N ARG A 20 -1.84 -3.14 -6.51
CA ARG A 20 -2.00 -2.38 -7.77
C ARG A 20 -3.04 -1.27 -7.67
N ASN A 21 -3.98 -1.40 -6.73
CA ASN A 21 -5.07 -0.45 -6.52
C ASN A 21 -4.65 0.63 -5.52
N THR A 22 -3.65 1.44 -5.86
CA THR A 22 -3.07 2.39 -4.90
C THR A 22 -4.02 3.53 -4.53
N GLU A 23 -4.89 3.93 -5.46
CA GLU A 23 -5.87 5.02 -5.30
C GLU A 23 -6.87 4.75 -4.16
N ASP A 24 -7.25 3.50 -3.95
CA ASP A 24 -8.18 3.09 -2.89
C ASP A 24 -7.66 3.39 -1.46
N PHE A 25 -6.36 3.70 -1.32
CA PHE A 25 -5.67 3.82 -0.04
C PHE A 25 -5.07 5.20 0.25
N VAL A 26 -5.19 6.19 -0.66
CA VAL A 26 -4.51 7.49 -0.58
C VAL A 26 -4.80 8.24 0.73
N ASP A 27 -6.06 8.26 1.19
CA ASP A 27 -6.47 9.02 2.39
C ASP A 27 -6.43 8.18 3.68
N THR A 28 -5.96 6.93 3.60
CA THR A 28 -5.99 6.03 4.77
C THR A 28 -4.82 6.25 5.73
N GLY A 29 -3.75 6.91 5.27
CA GLY A 29 -2.50 7.10 6.01
C GLY A 29 -1.60 5.86 6.06
N VAL A 30 -1.90 4.82 5.27
CA VAL A 30 -1.03 3.65 5.10
C VAL A 30 0.05 3.97 4.05
N ARG A 31 1.27 3.45 4.23
CA ARG A 31 2.30 3.51 3.18
C ARG A 31 1.97 2.48 2.11
N VAL A 32 1.77 2.91 0.87
CA VAL A 32 1.43 2.04 -0.26
C VAL A 32 2.62 1.90 -1.20
N LEU A 33 2.76 0.74 -1.82
CA LEU A 33 3.62 0.51 -2.97
C LEU A 33 2.84 -0.27 -4.02
N ASN A 34 3.02 0.06 -5.29
CA ASN A 34 2.52 -0.74 -6.40
C ASN A 34 3.60 -1.73 -6.85
N PRO A 35 3.41 -3.05 -6.69
CA PRO A 35 4.41 -4.04 -7.10
C PRO A 35 4.71 -4.07 -8.59
N TRP A 36 3.84 -3.46 -9.40
CA TRP A 36 4.00 -3.33 -10.84
C TRP A 36 4.66 -2.01 -11.25
N ASP A 37 4.95 -1.12 -10.31
CA ASP A 37 5.89 -0.03 -10.55
C ASP A 37 7.26 -0.69 -10.66
N ILE A 38 7.62 -1.08 -11.88
CA ILE A 38 8.92 -1.64 -12.20
C ILE A 38 9.93 -0.52 -11.98
N GLU A 39 10.53 -0.47 -10.80
CA GLU A 39 11.77 0.28 -10.63
C GLU A 39 12.82 -0.42 -11.49
N SER A 40 13.12 0.20 -12.62
CA SER A 40 14.31 -0.05 -13.43
C SER A 40 15.58 0.31 -12.64
N GLN A 41 15.77 -0.23 -11.44
CA GLN A 41 17.02 -0.09 -10.71
C GLN A 41 17.93 -1.25 -11.13
N SER A 42 18.59 -1.07 -12.28
CA SER A 42 19.91 -1.67 -12.51
C SER A 42 20.91 -1.03 -11.54
N PRO A 43 21.91 -1.78 -11.05
CA PRO A 43 22.93 -1.27 -10.13
C PRO A 43 23.75 -0.13 -10.73
#